data_AF-A0A392MYX9-F1
#
_entry.id   AF-A0A392MYX9-F1
#
_cell.length_a   1.000
_cell.length_b   1.000
_cell.length_c   1.000
_cell.angle_alpha   90.00
_cell.angle_beta   90.00
_cell.angle_gamma   90.00
#
_symmetry.space_group_name_H-M   'P 1'
#
loop_
_entity.id
_entity.type
_entity.pdbx_description
1 polymer ?
#
loop_
_entity_poly.entity_id
_entity_poly.type
_entity_poly.pdbx_seq_one_letter_code
_entity_poly.pdbx_strand_id
1 'polypeptide(L)'
;MGISFSFEYVYRRIGEIIVQFKGNLVLELQQRAIEFNSVISKHQNIRSTLVERMPVLDEATFIGRRAGSLPGAASTATAPSVSLPNGVAKPAAPLVDLLDLSSDDPVAPSSSGGDFLQDLLGVDLSPASQQSGWCL
;
A
#
# COMPACT_ATOMS: atom_id res chain seq x y z
N MET A 1 -3.02 -25.26 -39.25
CA MET A 1 -2.75 -25.80 -37.90
C MET A 1 -1.49 -25.15 -37.28
N GLY A 2 -1.36 -23.81 -37.28
CA GLY A 2 -0.11 -23.13 -36.88
C GLY A 2 -0.25 -22.00 -35.86
N ILE A 3 -1.41 -21.33 -35.84
CA ILE A 3 -1.64 -20.15 -34.98
C ILE A 3 -1.97 -20.57 -33.54
N SER A 4 -2.83 -21.58 -33.37
CA SER A 4 -3.22 -22.10 -32.05
C SER A 4 -2.06 -22.72 -31.28
N PHE A 5 -1.13 -23.40 -31.96
CA PHE A 5 0.03 -24.04 -31.33
C PHE A 5 1.02 -23.01 -30.77
N SER A 6 1.17 -21.88 -31.46
CA SER A 6 2.04 -20.77 -31.03
C SER A 6 1.43 -20.05 -29.82
N PHE A 7 0.11 -19.85 -29.82
CA PHE A 7 -0.59 -19.23 -28.70
C PHE A 7 -0.49 -20.09 -27.43
N GLU A 8 -0.74 -21.40 -27.54
CA GLU A 8 -0.67 -22.32 -26.41
C GLU A 8 0.77 -22.44 -25.86
N TYR A 9 1.77 -22.46 -26.75
CA TYR A 9 3.18 -22.44 -26.36
C TYR A 9 3.56 -21.17 -25.59
N VAL A 10 3.17 -19.99 -26.09
CA VAL A 10 3.47 -18.70 -25.45
C VAL A 10 2.76 -18.61 -24.09
N TYR A 11 1.50 -19.01 -24.03
CA TYR A 11 0.74 -19.03 -22.78
C TYR A 11 1.40 -19.91 -21.71
N ARG A 12 1.80 -21.13 -22.09
CA ARG A 12 2.53 -22.05 -21.20
C ARG A 12 3.84 -21.43 -20.71
N ARG A 13 4.63 -20.88 -21.63
CA ARG A 13 5.93 -20.26 -21.29
C ARG A 13 5.77 -19.07 -20.34
N ILE A 14 4.77 -18.22 -20.56
CA ILE A 14 4.45 -17.10 -19.66
C ILE A 14 4.04 -17.62 -18.27
N GLY A 15 3.22 -18.68 -18.21
CA GLY A 15 2.84 -19.33 -16.95
C GLY A 15 4.04 -19.84 -16.16
N GLU A 16 4.98 -20.52 -16.82
CA GLU A 16 6.22 -21.00 -16.21
C GLU A 16 7.05 -19.85 -15.63
N ILE A 17 7.21 -18.74 -16.38
CA ILE A 17 7.93 -17.55 -15.92
C ILE A 17 7.26 -16.96 -14.66
N ILE A 18 5.94 -16.79 -14.66
CA ILE A 18 5.21 -16.21 -13.53
C ILE A 18 5.41 -17.03 -12.25
N VAL A 19 5.40 -18.37 -12.36
CA VAL A 19 5.60 -19.26 -11.21
C VAL A 19 6.97 -19.04 -10.57
N GLN A 20 8.03 -18.84 -11.37
CA GLN A 20 9.38 -18.56 -10.84
C GLN A 20 9.44 -17.29 -9.99
N PHE A 21 8.66 -16.26 -10.34
CA PHE A 21 8.71 -14.96 -9.66
C PHE A 21 7.89 -14.86 -8.38
N LYS A 22 7.10 -15.88 -8.01
CA LYS A 22 6.30 -15.87 -6.77
C LYS A 22 7.14 -15.87 -5.48
N GLY A 23 8.39 -16.29 -5.56
CA GLY A 23 9.35 -16.29 -4.45
C GLY A 23 10.40 -15.17 -4.53
N ASN A 24 10.19 -14.17 -5.40
CA ASN A 24 11.16 -13.09 -5.59
C ASN A 24 11.22 -12.18 -4.35
N LEU A 25 12.41 -11.65 -4.02
CA LEU A 25 12.62 -10.73 -2.90
C LEU A 25 12.10 -9.31 -3.19
N VAL A 26 11.98 -8.93 -4.47
CA VAL A 26 11.36 -7.67 -4.90
C VAL A 26 9.85 -7.79 -4.72
N LEU A 27 9.31 -7.16 -3.68
CA LEU A 27 7.92 -7.32 -3.24
C LEU A 27 6.90 -6.94 -4.32
N GLU A 28 7.14 -5.87 -5.09
CA GLU A 28 6.22 -5.48 -6.16
C GLU A 28 6.13 -6.56 -7.26
N LEU A 29 7.27 -7.11 -7.66
CA LEU A 29 7.33 -8.17 -8.67
C LEU A 29 6.70 -9.46 -8.14
N GLN A 30 6.96 -9.79 -6.87
CA GLN A 30 6.39 -10.94 -6.19
C GLN A 30 4.86 -10.84 -6.12
N GLN A 31 4.35 -9.70 -5.65
CA GLN A 31 2.92 -9.43 -5.54
C GLN A 31 2.25 -9.55 -6.90
N ARG A 32 2.81 -8.92 -7.95
CA ARG A 32 2.29 -9.02 -9.31
C ARG A 32 2.30 -10.45 -9.85
N ALA A 33 3.36 -11.21 -9.60
CA ALA A 33 3.43 -12.61 -10.00
C ALA A 33 2.33 -13.46 -9.33
N ILE A 34 2.05 -13.23 -8.05
CA ILE A 34 0.98 -13.92 -7.31
C ILE A 34 -0.40 -13.53 -7.86
N GLU A 35 -0.65 -12.24 -8.08
CA GLU A 35 -1.89 -11.72 -8.64
C GLU A 35 -2.15 -12.31 -10.04
N PHE A 36 -1.16 -12.25 -10.94
CA PHE A 36 -1.29 -12.78 -12.30
C PHE A 36 -1.45 -14.29 -12.32
N ASN A 37 -0.75 -15.04 -11.47
CA ASN A 37 -0.94 -16.48 -11.35
C ASN A 37 -2.38 -16.83 -10.94
N SER A 38 -2.97 -16.04 -10.03
CA SER A 38 -4.37 -16.19 -9.62
C SER A 38 -5.33 -15.93 -10.77
N VAL A 39 -5.15 -14.83 -11.51
CA VAL A 39 -5.98 -14.48 -12.68
C VAL A 39 -5.91 -15.55 -13.77
N ILE A 40 -4.70 -16.02 -14.09
CA ILE A 40 -4.42 -17.04 -15.12
C ILE A 40 -4.97 -18.41 -14.74
N SER A 41 -4.97 -18.78 -13.45
CA SER A 41 -5.38 -20.12 -13.02
C SER A 41 -6.85 -20.21 -12.62
N LYS A 42 -7.42 -19.15 -12.03
CA LYS A 42 -8.73 -19.18 -11.38
C LYS A 42 -9.79 -18.33 -12.09
N HIS A 43 -9.43 -17.18 -12.66
CA HIS A 43 -10.40 -16.20 -13.15
C HIS A 43 -10.39 -16.08 -14.68
N GLN A 44 -10.65 -17.19 -15.38
CA GLN A 44 -10.55 -17.26 -16.85
C GLN A 44 -11.43 -16.23 -17.58
N ASN A 45 -12.58 -15.87 -16.99
CA ASN A 45 -13.62 -15.01 -17.56
C ASN A 45 -13.25 -13.52 -17.60
N ILE A 46 -12.37 -13.03 -16.71
CA ILE A 46 -11.97 -11.61 -16.67
C ILE A 46 -10.63 -11.34 -17.35
N ARG A 47 -9.86 -12.39 -17.70
CA ARG A 47 -8.51 -12.23 -18.26
C ARG A 47 -8.50 -11.41 -19.54
N SER A 48 -9.45 -11.65 -20.44
CA SER A 48 -9.53 -10.94 -21.71
C SER A 48 -9.81 -9.45 -21.53
N THR A 49 -10.62 -9.09 -20.53
CA THR A 49 -10.94 -7.70 -20.21
C THR A 49 -9.77 -7.00 -19.52
N LEU A 50 -9.01 -7.70 -18.66
CA LEU A 50 -7.87 -7.12 -17.95
C LEU A 50 -6.66 -6.82 -18.85
N VAL A 51 -6.49 -7.57 -19.94
CA VAL A 51 -5.34 -7.44 -20.87
C VAL A 51 -5.74 -6.63 -22.11
N GLU A 52 -6.82 -5.84 -22.01
CA GLU A 52 -7.16 -4.88 -23.04
C GLU A 52 -6.15 -3.71 -23.08
N ARG A 53 -6.13 -3.00 -24.21
CA ARG A 53 -5.20 -1.89 -24.38
C ARG A 53 -5.61 -0.75 -23.44
N MET A 54 -4.67 -0.30 -22.61
CA MET A 54 -4.87 0.88 -21.77
C MET A 54 -5.36 2.08 -22.60
N PRO A 55 -6.35 2.84 -22.11
CA PRO A 55 -6.83 4.02 -22.82
C PRO A 55 -5.71 5.05 -22.96
N VAL A 56 -5.67 5.72 -24.12
CA VAL A 56 -4.70 6.78 -24.41
C VAL A 56 -5.07 8.02 -23.59
N LEU A 57 -4.09 8.61 -22.91
CA LEU A 57 -4.27 9.87 -22.22
C LEU A 57 -4.08 11.02 -23.23
N ASP A 58 -5.14 11.80 -23.46
CA ASP A 58 -5.04 13.07 -24.18
C ASP A 58 -4.71 14.19 -23.17
N GLU A 59 -3.58 14.86 -23.38
CA GLU A 59 -3.03 15.86 -22.45
C GLU A 59 -3.99 17.04 -22.26
N ALA A 60 -4.64 17.51 -23.33
CA ALA A 60 -5.62 18.60 -23.25
C ALA A 60 -6.83 18.22 -22.39
N THR A 61 -7.30 16.97 -22.54
CA THR A 61 -8.39 16.40 -21.73
C THR A 61 -7.96 16.15 -20.28
N PHE A 62 -6.73 15.69 -20.05
CA PHE A 62 -6.18 15.42 -18.72
C PHE A 62 -6.00 16.70 -17.90
N ILE A 63 -5.39 17.73 -18.48
CA ILE A 63 -5.19 19.02 -17.83
C ILE A 63 -6.53 19.72 -17.60
N GLY A 64 -7.47 19.64 -18.55
CA GLY A 64 -8.83 20.18 -18.38
C GLY A 64 -9.57 19.56 -17.20
N ARG A 65 -9.43 18.25 -16.97
CA ARG A 65 -9.99 17.55 -15.79
C ARG A 65 -9.25 17.89 -14.50
N ARG A 66 -7.92 18.11 -14.55
CA ARG A 66 -7.11 18.48 -13.38
C ARG A 66 -7.37 19.92 -12.92
N ALA A 67 -7.65 20.82 -13.86
CA ALA A 67 -7.93 22.24 -13.61
C ALA A 67 -9.42 22.55 -13.33
N GLY A 68 -10.33 21.64 -13.69
CA GLY A 68 -11.77 21.78 -13.50
C GLY A 68 -12.38 20.61 -12.72
N SER A 69 -12.63 20.84 -11.42
CA SER A 69 -13.38 19.99 -10.49
C SER A 69 -12.72 18.66 -10.07
N LEU A 70 -12.46 18.58 -8.76
CA LEU A 70 -12.77 17.38 -8.00
C LEU A 70 -14.24 17.03 -8.30
N PRO A 71 -14.57 15.87 -8.92
CA PRO A 71 -15.89 15.32 -8.73
C PRO A 71 -15.93 14.91 -7.26
N GLY A 72 -16.62 15.70 -6.45
CA GLY A 72 -17.15 15.20 -5.19
C GLY A 72 -17.85 13.87 -5.45
N ALA A 73 -17.54 12.90 -4.59
CA ALA A 73 -18.35 11.71 -4.35
C ALA A 73 -19.13 11.14 -5.56
N ALA A 74 -18.49 10.27 -6.33
CA ALA A 74 -19.20 9.16 -7.00
C ALA A 74 -18.82 7.83 -6.32
N SER A 75 -18.91 7.80 -4.99
CA SER A 75 -19.22 6.58 -4.24
C SER A 75 -20.66 6.68 -3.79
N THR A 76 -21.59 6.28 -4.65
CA THR A 76 -22.93 5.86 -4.24
C THR A 76 -23.40 4.73 -5.15
N ALA A 77 -22.71 3.59 -5.10
CA ALA A 77 -23.44 2.33 -5.08
C ALA A 77 -23.82 2.13 -3.60
N THR A 78 -25.13 2.18 -3.34
CA THR A 78 -25.75 2.00 -2.02
C THR A 78 -25.16 0.79 -1.29
N ALA A 79 -24.30 1.04 -0.31
CA ALA A 79 -23.91 0.07 0.71
C ALA A 79 -24.31 0.67 2.06
N PRO A 80 -25.04 -0.06 2.92
CA PRO A 80 -25.46 0.46 4.21
C PRO A 80 -24.24 0.78 5.05
N SER A 81 -24.24 1.96 5.66
CA SER A 81 -23.24 2.39 6.62
C SER A 81 -23.17 1.40 7.77
N VAL A 82 -22.11 0.59 7.81
CA VAL A 82 -21.79 -0.20 9.01
C VAL A 82 -21.15 0.77 9.99
N SER A 83 -21.94 1.22 10.96
CA SER A 83 -21.43 1.92 12.14
C SER A 83 -20.58 0.92 12.94
N LEU A 84 -19.26 0.98 12.82
CA LEU A 84 -18.38 0.35 13.79
C LEU A 84 -18.37 1.20 15.07
N PRO A 85 -18.84 0.68 16.21
CA PRO A 85 -18.62 1.34 17.49
C PRO A 85 -17.22 0.91 17.95
N ASN A 86 -16.25 1.83 17.91
CA ASN A 86 -15.19 1.99 18.93
C ASN A 86 -14.03 2.82 18.39
N GLY A 87 -13.77 3.95 19.05
CA GLY A 87 -12.54 4.72 18.89
C GLY A 87 -12.75 6.17 19.28
N VAL A 88 -12.43 6.49 20.53
CA VAL A 88 -12.44 7.83 21.15
C VAL A 88 -12.16 8.97 20.16
N ALA A 89 -13.01 9.99 20.19
CA ALA A 89 -12.78 11.27 19.51
C ALA A 89 -11.48 11.88 20.03
N LYS A 90 -10.41 11.78 19.24
CA LYS A 90 -9.15 12.48 19.50
C LYS A 90 -9.41 13.98 19.25
N PRO A 91 -9.07 14.88 20.19
CA PRO A 91 -9.09 16.32 19.91
C PRO A 91 -8.16 16.58 18.71
N ALA A 92 -8.66 17.32 17.72
CA ALA A 92 -7.85 17.80 16.61
C ALA A 92 -6.71 18.65 17.20
N ALA A 93 -5.51 18.09 17.27
CA ALA A 93 -4.31 18.87 17.50
C ALA A 93 -4.18 19.84 16.31
N PRO A 94 -3.80 21.10 16.54
CA PRO A 94 -3.56 22.02 15.43
C PRO A 94 -2.47 21.39 14.56
N LEU A 95 -2.82 21.15 13.30
CA LEU A 95 -1.89 20.78 12.25
C LEU A 95 -0.96 21.97 12.04
N VAL A 96 0.04 22.08 12.91
CA VAL A 96 1.20 22.93 12.68
C VAL A 96 1.79 22.48 11.35
N ASP A 97 1.79 23.40 10.40
CA ASP A 97 2.20 23.18 9.03
C ASP A 97 3.71 22.85 9.01
N LEU A 98 4.03 21.55 9.06
CA LEU A 98 5.39 21.01 9.18
C LEU A 98 6.23 21.17 7.90
N LEU A 99 5.74 21.92 6.90
CA LEU A 99 6.41 22.16 5.62
C LEU A 99 6.98 23.56 5.46
N ASP A 100 6.89 24.42 6.49
CA ASP A 100 7.60 25.70 6.45
C ASP A 100 8.99 25.58 7.10
N LEU A 101 9.98 25.24 6.28
CA LEU A 101 11.40 25.27 6.66
C LEU A 101 12.01 26.70 6.61
N SER A 102 11.18 27.75 6.66
CA SER A 102 11.64 29.14 6.59
C SER A 102 11.45 29.95 7.88
N SER A 103 10.96 29.37 8.98
CA SER A 103 10.88 30.09 10.27
C SER A 103 12.17 29.94 11.08
N ASP A 104 13.05 30.93 10.92
CA ASP A 104 14.16 31.24 11.84
C ASP A 104 13.59 31.89 13.12
N ASP A 105 13.07 31.09 14.05
CA ASP A 105 12.73 31.58 15.40
C ASP A 105 12.95 30.45 16.44
N PRO A 106 13.76 30.67 17.50
CA PRO A 106 14.02 29.62 18.48
C PRO A 106 12.82 29.40 19.40
N VAL A 107 12.06 28.34 19.17
CA VAL A 107 11.02 27.89 20.11
C VAL A 107 11.70 27.33 21.37
N ALA A 108 11.47 28.01 22.50
CA ALA A 108 11.94 27.63 23.83
C ALA A 108 11.54 26.18 24.18
N PRO A 109 12.38 25.42 24.90
CA PRO A 109 12.11 24.02 25.21
C PRO A 109 10.92 23.93 26.18
N SER A 110 9.74 23.65 25.65
CA SER A 110 8.60 23.24 26.45
C SER A 110 8.84 21.81 26.92
N SER A 111 9.24 21.70 28.17
CA SER A 111 9.35 20.47 28.95
C SER A 111 8.05 19.66 28.88
N SER A 112 8.04 18.63 28.04
CA SER A 112 7.09 17.52 28.12
C SER A 112 7.92 16.24 27.99
N GLY A 113 8.17 15.62 29.14
CA GLY A 113 8.90 14.37 29.24
C GLY A 113 8.14 13.25 28.56
N GLY A 114 8.84 12.47 27.76
CA GLY A 114 8.28 11.33 27.05
C GLY A 114 8.95 11.19 25.70
N ASP A 115 10.01 10.39 25.70
CA ASP A 115 10.85 10.04 24.57
C ASP A 115 10.00 9.38 23.46
N PHE A 116 9.45 10.21 22.58
CA PHE A 116 8.64 9.80 21.42
C PHE A 116 9.41 8.86 20.49
N LEU A 117 10.74 9.01 20.43
CA LEU A 117 11.58 8.14 19.63
C LEU A 117 11.70 6.74 20.26
N GLN A 118 11.77 6.65 21.59
CA GLN A 118 11.73 5.35 22.30
C GLN A 118 10.39 4.61 22.14
N ASP A 119 9.27 5.35 22.17
CA ASP A 119 7.94 4.76 21.94
C ASP A 119 7.82 4.21 20.50
N LEU A 120 8.35 4.95 19.52
CA LEU A 120 8.35 4.52 18.12
C LEU A 120 9.31 3.36 17.83
N LEU A 121 10.43 3.28 18.55
CA LEU A 121 11.44 2.23 18.41
C LEU A 121 11.12 0.99 19.26
N GLY A 122 10.12 1.06 20.13
CA GLY A 122 9.68 -0.08 20.96
C GLY A 122 10.80 -0.64 21.86
N VAL A 123 11.73 0.21 22.29
CA VAL A 123 12.89 -0.21 23.10
C VAL A 123 12.56 -0.05 24.58
N ASP A 124 11.69 -0.92 25.09
CA ASP A 124 11.56 -1.12 26.55
C ASP A 124 12.72 -2.01 27.02
N LEU A 125 13.86 -1.39 27.34
CA LEU A 125 14.91 -2.03 28.13
C LEU A 125 14.45 -2.11 29.59
N SER A 126 13.65 -3.12 29.91
CA SER A 126 13.43 -3.54 31.29
C SER A 126 14.76 -4.06 31.88
N PRO A 127 15.26 -3.53 33.01
CA PRO A 127 16.40 -4.14 33.68
C PRO A 127 15.97 -5.48 34.27
N ALA A 128 16.33 -6.57 33.59
CA ALA A 128 16.22 -7.90 34.13
C ALA A 128 17.05 -7.98 35.42
N SER A 129 16.36 -8.15 36.54
CA SER A 129 16.95 -8.44 37.84
C SER A 129 17.82 -9.69 37.73
N GLN A 130 19.13 -9.54 37.92
CA GLN A 130 20.07 -10.64 38.05
C GLN A 130 19.71 -11.44 39.30
N GLN A 131 19.32 -12.72 39.17
CA GLN A 131 19.81 -13.79 40.03
C GLN A 131 19.42 -15.19 39.53
N SER A 132 20.38 -15.95 39.00
CA SER A 132 20.39 -17.41 39.13
C SER A 132 21.80 -17.94 38.90
N GLY A 133 22.28 -18.78 39.83
CA GLY A 133 23.54 -19.49 39.64
C GLY A 133 24.23 -20.00 40.90
N TRP A 134 23.57 -20.85 41.70
CA TRP A 134 24.28 -21.85 42.53
C TRP A 134 23.51 -23.17 42.44
N CYS A 135 24.06 -24.13 41.69
CA CYS A 135 23.90 -25.56 41.94
C CYS A 135 24.89 -26.35 41.07
N LEU A 136 25.52 -27.34 41.74
CA LEU A 136 26.50 -28.34 41.31
C LEU A 136 27.96 -27.89 41.29
#